data_AF-A0A496T6D8-F1
#
_entry.id   AF-A0A496T6D8-F1
#
_cell.length_a   1.000
_cell.length_b   1.000
_cell.length_c   1.000
_cell.angle_alpha   90.00
_cell.angle_beta   90.00
_cell.angle_gamma   90.00
#
_symmetry.space_group_name_H-M   'P 1'
#
loop_
_entity.id
_entity.type
_entity.pdbx_description
1 polymer ?
#
loop_
_entity_poly.entity_id
_entity_poly.type
_entity_poly.pdbx_seq_one_letter_code
_entity_poly.pdbx_strand_id
1 'polypeptide(L)'
;MRIEHQMLMGQRAFTATVHNWYPEPSGDVLLEKIRSYWNKHIHDLTIATSPVGTPGFFKELEEYRFDKLRYLPKLVNFAGYKNKRILEVGCGVGIDLVRFAQNGAIVTG
;
A
#
# COMPACT_ATOMS: atom_id res chain seq x y z
N MET A 1 38.23 26.22 -27.64
CA MET A 1 36.91 26.58 -28.19
C MET A 1 36.47 25.48 -29.13
N ARG A 2 35.62 24.55 -28.66
CA ARG A 2 34.46 23.98 -29.37
C ARG A 2 33.77 23.04 -28.38
N ILE A 3 32.60 23.46 -27.90
CA ILE A 3 31.69 22.68 -27.07
C ILE A 3 30.79 21.95 -28.07
N GLU A 4 30.77 20.62 -28.05
CA GLU A 4 29.74 19.86 -28.75
C GLU A 4 28.68 19.44 -27.73
N HIS A 5 27.51 20.06 -27.84
CA HIS A 5 26.28 19.64 -27.20
C HIS A 5 25.79 18.35 -27.88
N GLN A 6 25.88 17.22 -27.19
CA GLN A 6 25.05 16.06 -27.49
C GLN A 6 24.07 15.83 -26.34
N MET A 7 22.82 16.19 -26.63
CA MET A 7 21.65 15.91 -25.84
C MET A 7 21.34 14.41 -26.00
N LEU A 8 21.81 13.57 -25.06
CA LEU A 8 21.35 12.18 -24.95
C LEU A 8 20.25 12.09 -23.88
N MET A 9 19.01 12.21 -24.34
CA MET A 9 17.85 11.64 -23.66
C MET A 9 17.99 10.11 -23.68
N GLY A 10 18.60 9.56 -22.62
CA GLY A 10 18.64 8.13 -22.38
C GLY A 10 18.16 7.87 -20.96
N GLN A 11 16.90 7.46 -20.81
CA GLN A 11 16.46 6.76 -19.60
C GLN A 11 17.26 5.47 -19.53
N ARG A 12 18.34 5.45 -18.74
CA ARG A 12 19.02 4.21 -18.39
C ARG A 12 18.11 3.44 -17.45
N ALA A 13 17.46 2.40 -17.95
CA ALA A 13 16.95 1.34 -17.10
C ALA A 13 18.14 0.76 -16.34
N PHE A 14 18.16 0.93 -15.02
CA PHE A 14 19.09 0.21 -14.15
C PHE A 14 18.62 -1.25 -14.09
N THR A 15 19.10 -2.09 -15.00
CA THR A 15 18.96 -3.54 -14.86
C THR A 15 20.16 -4.06 -14.09
N ALA A 16 20.02 -4.20 -12.77
CA ALA A 16 20.92 -5.04 -12.00
C ALA A 16 20.61 -6.50 -12.37
N THR A 17 21.52 -7.16 -13.08
CA THR A 17 21.36 -8.58 -13.42
C THR A 17 21.64 -9.40 -12.17
N VAL A 18 20.59 -9.80 -11.45
CA VAL A 18 20.69 -10.85 -10.44
C VAL A 18 20.84 -12.19 -11.17
N HIS A 19 21.96 -12.89 -10.94
CA HIS A 19 22.13 -14.25 -11.45
C HIS A 19 21.17 -15.17 -10.69
N ASN A 20 20.06 -15.52 -11.32
CA ASN A 20 19.05 -16.36 -10.73
C ASN A 20 19.15 -17.79 -11.29
N TRP A 21 19.17 -18.78 -10.40
CA TRP A 21 19.39 -20.20 -10.73
C TRP A 21 18.14 -20.93 -11.28
N TYR A 22 16.98 -20.27 -11.26
CA TYR A 22 15.72 -20.82 -11.74
C TYR A 22 15.10 -19.91 -12.81
N PRO A 23 14.41 -20.49 -13.81
CA PRO A 23 13.65 -19.70 -14.76
C PRO A 23 12.51 -19.01 -14.00
N GLU A 24 12.60 -17.68 -13.92
CA GLU A 24 11.50 -16.88 -13.40
C GLU A 24 10.29 -17.02 -14.33
N PRO A 25 9.06 -17.10 -13.79
CA PRO A 25 7.88 -16.92 -14.60
C PRO A 25 8.01 -15.59 -15.36
N SER A 26 7.42 -15.50 -16.56
CA SER A 26 7.29 -14.18 -17.19
C SER A 26 6.63 -13.22 -16.20
N GLY A 27 7.05 -11.94 -16.22
CA GLY A 27 6.55 -10.94 -15.28
C GLY A 27 5.02 -10.92 -15.19
N ASP A 28 4.35 -11.10 -16.32
CA ASP A 28 2.88 -11.14 -16.40
C ASP A 28 2.27 -12.34 -15.64
N VAL A 29 2.86 -13.53 -15.77
CA VAL A 29 2.38 -14.73 -15.07
C VAL A 29 2.59 -14.61 -13.56
N LEU A 30 3.72 -14.04 -13.14
CA LEU A 30 3.98 -13.80 -11.72
C LEU A 30 3.03 -12.74 -11.14
N LEU A 31 2.80 -11.64 -11.86
CA LEU A 31 1.87 -10.59 -11.44
C LEU A 31 0.44 -11.10 -11.29
N GLU A 32 -0.03 -11.95 -12.20
CA GLU A 32 -1.37 -12.54 -12.08
C GLU A 32 -1.48 -13.47 -10.87
N LYS A 33 -0.43 -14.27 -10.58
CA LYS A 33 -0.39 -15.10 -9.37
C LYS A 33 -0.44 -14.24 -8.10
N ILE A 34 0.32 -13.15 -8.05
CA ILE A 34 0.33 -12.22 -6.92
C ILE A 34 -1.05 -11.56 -6.74
N ARG A 35 -1.67 -11.09 -7.83
CA ARG A 35 -3.02 -10.51 -7.81
C ARG A 35 -4.05 -11.52 -7.29
N SER A 36 -4.03 -12.72 -7.85
CA SER A 36 -4.94 -13.81 -7.44
C SER A 36 -4.76 -14.20 -5.97
N TYR A 37 -3.53 -14.14 -5.45
CA TYR A 37 -3.26 -14.37 -4.03
C TYR A 37 -3.91 -13.29 -3.16
N TRP A 38 -3.62 -12.01 -3.43
CA TRP A 38 -4.12 -10.90 -2.59
C TRP A 38 -5.64 -10.71 -2.67
N ASN A 39 -6.27 -11.03 -3.80
CA ASN A 39 -7.74 -11.02 -3.91
C ASN A 39 -8.43 -12.01 -2.95
N LYS A 40 -7.71 -13.04 -2.49
CA LYS A 40 -8.25 -14.08 -1.60
C LYS A 40 -7.74 -13.97 -0.17
N HIS A 41 -6.64 -13.25 0.05
CA HIS A 41 -5.92 -13.18 1.33
C HIS A 41 -5.80 -11.74 1.81
N ILE A 42 -6.92 -11.01 1.84
CA ILE A 42 -6.98 -9.77 2.61
C ILE A 42 -6.87 -10.19 4.08
N HIS A 43 -5.88 -9.64 4.79
CA HIS A 43 -5.65 -9.96 6.19
C HIS A 43 -6.91 -9.71 7.01
N ASP A 44 -7.14 -10.55 8.02
CA ASP A 44 -8.17 -10.37 9.06
C ASP A 44 -9.64 -10.43 8.61
N LEU A 45 -9.96 -10.74 7.35
CA LEU A 45 -11.34 -10.89 6.89
C LEU A 45 -12.15 -11.94 7.67
N THR A 46 -11.48 -12.99 8.16
CA THR A 46 -12.10 -14.09 8.91
C THR A 46 -12.55 -13.69 10.32
N ILE A 47 -12.16 -12.51 10.79
CA ILE A 47 -12.49 -12.01 12.13
C ILE A 47 -13.80 -11.21 12.11
N ALA A 48 -14.12 -10.59 10.97
CA ALA A 48 -15.38 -9.87 10.83
C ALA A 48 -16.55 -10.86 10.68
N THR A 49 -17.59 -10.63 11.47
CA THR A 49 -18.87 -11.35 11.43
C THR A 49 -19.92 -10.58 10.63
N SER A 50 -19.76 -9.27 10.52
CA SER A 50 -20.59 -8.40 9.70
C SER A 50 -20.35 -8.64 8.19
N PRO A 51 -21.36 -8.47 7.33
CA PRO A 51 -21.20 -8.63 5.88
C PRO A 51 -20.15 -7.66 5.32
N VAL A 52 -19.30 -8.16 4.41
CA VAL A 52 -18.24 -7.39 3.74
C VAL A 52 -18.82 -6.12 3.10
N GLY A 53 -18.13 -4.99 3.30
CA GLY A 53 -18.51 -3.69 2.74
C GLY A 53 -19.54 -2.91 3.57
N THR A 54 -20.02 -3.45 4.68
CA THR A 54 -20.89 -2.73 5.63
C THR A 54 -20.09 -1.90 6.63
N PRO A 55 -20.67 -0.85 7.24
CA PRO A 55 -20.01 -0.12 8.33
C PRO A 55 -19.58 -1.02 9.50
N GLY A 56 -20.40 -2.04 9.84
CA GLY A 56 -20.07 -3.00 10.89
C GLY A 56 -18.81 -3.79 10.58
N PHE A 57 -18.67 -4.25 9.33
CA PHE A 57 -17.47 -4.96 8.87
C PHE A 57 -16.20 -4.12 9.03
N PHE A 58 -16.22 -2.85 8.60
CA PHE A 58 -15.04 -1.98 8.74
C PHE A 58 -14.71 -1.67 10.21
N LYS A 59 -15.73 -1.50 11.05
CA LYS A 59 -15.58 -1.27 12.48
C LYS A 59 -14.92 -2.47 13.18
N GLU A 60 -15.37 -3.69 12.88
CA GLU A 60 -14.80 -4.92 13.46
C GLU A 60 -13.32 -5.09 13.10
N LEU A 61 -12.94 -4.81 11.84
CA LEU A 61 -11.54 -4.86 11.42
C LEU A 61 -10.68 -3.78 12.11
N GLU A 62 -11.21 -2.57 12.27
CA GLU A 62 -10.55 -1.50 13.00
C GLU A 62 -10.32 -1.89 14.48
N GLU A 63 -11.37 -2.37 15.16
CA GLU A 63 -11.29 -2.81 16.56
C GLU A 63 -10.24 -3.91 16.73
N TYR A 64 -10.24 -4.91 15.85
CA TYR A 64 -9.22 -5.98 15.89
C TYR A 64 -7.80 -5.44 15.70
N ARG A 65 -7.58 -4.59 14.68
CA ARG A 65 -6.26 -4.02 14.39
C ARG A 65 -5.71 -3.27 15.60
N PHE A 66 -6.52 -2.42 16.22
CA PHE A 66 -6.06 -1.60 17.34
C PHE A 66 -6.06 -2.33 18.67
N ASP A 67 -6.77 -3.45 18.81
CA ASP A 67 -6.56 -4.38 19.91
C ASP A 67 -5.17 -5.05 19.83
N LYS A 68 -4.74 -5.46 18.64
CA LYS A 68 -3.40 -6.04 18.41
C LYS A 68 -2.29 -5.01 18.43
N LEU A 69 -2.55 -3.81 17.90
CA LEU A 69 -1.58 -2.74 17.73
C LEU A 69 -1.93 -1.53 18.61
N ARG A 70 -2.23 -1.76 19.89
CA ARG A 70 -2.60 -0.69 20.85
C ARG A 70 -1.59 0.46 20.97
N TYR A 71 -0.33 0.21 20.60
CA TYR A 71 0.73 1.22 20.60
C TYR A 71 0.72 2.13 19.36
N LEU A 72 0.16 1.67 18.24
CA LEU A 72 0.23 2.37 16.95
C LEU A 72 -0.40 3.78 17.01
N PRO A 73 -1.57 3.99 17.63
CA PRO A 73 -2.14 5.33 17.78
C PRO A 73 -1.32 6.30 18.63
N LYS A 74 -0.41 5.78 19.46
CA LYS A 74 0.47 6.61 20.29
C LYS A 74 1.75 6.99 19.55
N LEU A 75 2.15 6.18 18.58
CA LEU A 75 3.36 6.39 17.79
C LEU A 75 3.12 7.30 16.59
N VAL A 76 1.97 7.13 15.92
CA VAL A 76 1.65 7.87 14.69
C VAL A 76 0.84 9.11 15.03
N ASN A 77 1.40 10.29 14.74
CA ASN A 77 0.68 11.56 14.87
C ASN A 77 -0.27 11.77 13.68
N PHE A 78 -1.42 11.10 13.68
CA PHE A 78 -2.43 11.23 12.62
C PHE A 78 -2.91 12.68 12.43
N ALA A 79 -3.09 13.42 13.53
CA ALA A 79 -3.52 14.83 13.53
C ALA A 79 -2.49 15.79 12.90
N GLY A 80 -1.21 15.42 12.93
CA GLY A 80 -0.12 16.22 12.35
C GLY A 80 -0.19 16.41 10.84
N TYR A 81 -1.07 15.68 10.15
CA TYR A 81 -1.22 15.69 8.69
C TYR A 81 -2.48 16.41 8.20
N LYS A 82 -3.14 17.19 9.06
CA LYS A 82 -4.28 18.01 8.65
C LYS A 82 -3.94 18.87 7.43
N ASN A 83 -4.83 18.89 6.44
CA ASN A 83 -4.72 19.57 5.15
C ASN A 83 -3.53 19.13 4.27
N LYS A 84 -2.79 18.07 4.64
CA LYS A 84 -1.74 17.48 3.81
C LYS A 84 -2.33 16.45 2.86
N ARG A 85 -1.67 16.23 1.73
CA ARG A 85 -1.99 15.14 0.81
C ARG A 85 -1.20 13.90 1.17
N ILE A 86 -1.87 12.76 1.31
CA ILE A 86 -1.26 11.47 1.64
C ILE A 86 -1.63 10.46 0.55
N LEU A 87 -0.64 9.74 0.05
CA LEU A 87 -0.81 8.54 -0.78
C LEU A 87 -0.37 7.33 0.06
N GLU A 88 -1.27 6.36 0.24
CA GLU A 88 -0.91 5.07 0.82
C GLU A 88 -0.82 4.01 -0.27
N VAL A 89 0.39 3.51 -0.54
CA VAL A 89 0.60 2.47 -1.55
C VAL A 89 0.35 1.12 -0.92
N GLY A 90 -0.61 0.36 -1.46
CA GLY A 90 -1.02 -0.92 -0.89
C GLY A 90 -1.88 -0.74 0.37
N CYS A 91 -2.82 0.21 0.34
CA CYS A 91 -3.65 0.59 1.48
C CYS A 91 -4.56 -0.53 2.03
N GLY A 92 -4.74 -1.62 1.29
CA GLY A 92 -5.67 -2.68 1.65
C GLY A 92 -7.07 -2.12 1.90
N VAL A 93 -7.65 -2.42 3.06
CA VAL A 93 -8.97 -1.89 3.48
C VAL A 93 -8.93 -0.45 4.01
N GLY A 94 -7.76 0.18 4.11
CA GLY A 94 -7.62 1.61 4.44
C GLY A 94 -7.83 1.99 5.91
N ILE A 95 -7.61 1.08 6.86
CA ILE A 95 -7.86 1.32 8.31
C ILE A 95 -6.98 2.45 8.87
N ASP A 96 -5.72 2.55 8.47
CA ASP A 96 -4.86 3.65 8.93
C ASP A 96 -5.12 4.92 8.11
N LEU A 97 -5.37 4.79 6.80
CA LEU A 97 -5.72 5.90 5.91
C LEU A 97 -6.92 6.69 6.40
N VAL A 98 -7.98 5.99 6.82
CA VAL A 98 -9.22 6.64 7.27
C VAL A 98 -8.96 7.47 8.53
N ARG A 99 -8.01 7.09 9.38
CA ARG A 99 -7.65 7.88 10.57
C ARG A 99 -6.94 9.18 10.20
N PHE A 100 -6.09 9.18 9.17
CA PHE A 100 -5.55 10.42 8.63
C PHE A 100 -6.67 11.29 8.05
N ALA A 101 -7.59 10.71 7.27
CA ALA A 101 -8.71 11.43 6.68
C ALA A 101 -9.64 12.04 7.74
N GLN A 102 -9.97 11.29 8.81
CA GLN A 102 -10.75 11.76 9.95
C GLN A 102 -10.09 12.95 10.67
N ASN A 103 -8.76 13.04 10.62
CA ASN A 103 -7.99 14.16 11.16
C ASN A 103 -7.77 15.30 10.14
N GLY A 104 -8.44 15.25 8.99
CA GLY A 104 -8.46 16.31 7.99
C GLY A 104 -7.34 16.24 6.95
N ALA A 105 -6.65 15.10 6.82
CA ALA A 105 -5.78 14.87 5.66
C ALA A 105 -6.61 14.62 4.38
N ILE A 106 -6.04 14.96 3.23
CA ILE A 106 -6.59 14.64 1.91
C ILE A 106 -5.90 13.36 1.44
N VAL A 107 -6.63 12.26 1.38
CA VAL A 107 -6.04 10.92 1.21
C VAL A 107 -6.31 10.33 -0.16
N THR A 108 -5.38 9.49 -0.63
CA THR A 108 -5.52 8.60 -1.78
C THR A 108 -4.93 7.24 -1.40
N GLY A 109 -5.61 6.15 -1.73
CA GLY A 109 -5.19 4.78 -1.49
C GLY A 109 -5.40 3.91 -2.72
#